data_AF-A0A430AF12-F1
#
_entry.id   AF-A0A430AF12-F1
#
_cell.length_a   1.000
_cell.length_b   1.000
_cell.length_c   1.000
_cell.angle_alpha   90.00
_cell.angle_beta   90.00
_cell.angle_gamma   90.00
#
_symmetry.space_group_name_H-M   'P 1'
#
loop_
_entity.id
_entity.type
_entity.pdbx_description
1 polymer ?
#
loop_
_entity_poly.entity_id
_entity_poly.type
_entity_poly.pdbx_seq_one_letter_code
_entity_poly.pdbx_strand_id
1 'polypeptide(L)'
;MTTDKQYRQLSDDIYKAEKLHPRYDKTLKEGAIKEYGGVNYQVLKVEDNTSNGMQAMAVAPVNKADKVDMSKVVITYAGTNSDDNKDIQTKILIKKHLLKNTKFFFARYCHYNMLGVEST
;
A
#
# COMPACT_ATOMS: atom_id res chain seq x y z
N MET A 1 -8.61 -28.43 7.13
CA MET A 1 -9.16 -27.83 5.89
C MET A 1 -8.87 -26.34 5.96
N THR A 2 -8.34 -25.75 4.90
CA THR A 2 -8.13 -24.31 4.87
C THR A 2 -9.48 -23.61 4.91
N THR A 3 -9.64 -22.61 5.77
CA THR A 3 -10.90 -21.88 5.98
C THR A 3 -10.84 -20.51 5.33
N ASP A 4 -11.99 -19.95 4.95
CA ASP A 4 -12.10 -18.59 4.40
C ASP A 4 -11.44 -17.53 5.30
N LYS A 5 -11.48 -17.76 6.62
CA LYS A 5 -10.79 -16.94 7.61
C LYS A 5 -9.27 -16.90 7.38
N GLN A 6 -8.65 -18.04 7.06
CA GLN A 6 -7.20 -18.11 6.80
C GLN A 6 -6.84 -17.39 5.50
N TYR A 7 -7.63 -17.57 4.43
CA TYR A 7 -7.41 -16.84 3.17
C TYR A 7 -7.55 -15.33 3.35
N ARG A 8 -8.53 -14.89 4.15
CA ARG A 8 -8.68 -13.49 4.50
C ARG A 8 -7.47 -12.94 5.26
N GLN A 9 -6.96 -13.68 6.25
CA GLN A 9 -5.77 -13.26 7.00
C GLN A 9 -4.53 -13.15 6.09
N LEU A 10 -4.33 -14.11 5.18
CA LEU A 10 -3.25 -14.05 4.19
C LEU A 10 -3.40 -12.85 3.24
N SER A 11 -4.63 -12.52 2.84
CA SER A 11 -4.93 -11.35 2.00
C SER A 11 -4.77 -10.03 2.74
N ASP A 12 -4.99 -9.98 4.06
CA ASP A 12 -4.78 -8.77 4.86
C ASP A 12 -3.29 -8.55 5.16
N ASP A 13 -2.52 -9.63 5.31
CA ASP A 13 -1.10 -9.56 5.63
C ASP A 13 -0.22 -9.13 4.45
N ILE A 14 -0.65 -9.36 3.21
CA ILE A 14 0.15 -8.95 2.03
C ILE A 14 0.33 -7.43 1.94
N TYR A 15 -0.61 -6.62 2.43
CA TYR A 15 -0.44 -5.16 2.55
C TYR A 15 0.73 -4.76 3.45
N LYS A 16 1.17 -5.64 4.36
CA LYS A 16 2.31 -5.41 5.26
C LYS A 16 3.65 -5.78 4.64
N ALA A 17 3.67 -6.39 3.46
CA ALA A 17 4.91 -6.67 2.72
C ALA A 17 5.57 -5.37 2.23
N GLU A 18 4.76 -4.35 1.96
CA GLU A 18 5.22 -3.05 1.52
C GLU A 18 5.98 -2.31 2.61
N LYS A 19 7.22 -1.90 2.32
CA LYS A 19 8.13 -1.22 3.26
C LYS A 19 7.58 0.09 3.82
N LEU A 20 6.68 0.72 3.08
CA LEU A 20 6.15 2.05 3.36
C LEU A 20 4.79 1.99 4.06
N HIS A 21 4.20 0.80 4.16
CA HIS A 21 2.94 0.61 4.85
C HIS A 21 3.13 0.86 6.36
N PRO A 22 2.17 1.54 7.05
CA PRO A 22 2.29 1.83 8.48
C PRO A 22 2.45 0.58 9.36
N ARG A 23 2.01 -0.58 8.85
CA ARG A 23 2.11 -1.87 9.53
C ARG A 23 3.13 -2.80 8.87
N TYR A 24 4.15 -2.25 8.21
CA TYR A 24 5.19 -3.01 7.55
C TYR A 24 5.76 -4.11 8.47
N ASP A 25 5.76 -5.34 7.97
CA ASP A 25 6.29 -6.49 8.68
C ASP A 25 7.56 -7.00 7.99
N LYS A 26 8.72 -6.66 8.56
CA LYS A 26 10.04 -7.13 8.08
C LYS A 26 10.20 -8.66 8.14
N THR A 27 9.36 -9.35 8.90
CA THR A 27 9.39 -10.82 9.00
C THR A 27 8.64 -11.49 7.84
N LEU A 28 7.87 -10.74 7.05
CA LEU A 28 7.14 -11.23 5.88
C LEU A 28 8.07 -11.23 4.66
N LYS A 29 8.93 -12.25 4.59
CA LYS A 29 9.96 -12.44 3.57
C LYS A 29 10.06 -13.89 3.15
N GLU A 30 10.73 -14.15 2.05
CA GLU A 30 10.99 -15.51 1.55
C GLU A 30 11.59 -16.41 2.64
N GLY A 31 11.04 -17.62 2.77
CA GLY A 31 11.42 -18.61 3.77
C GLY A 31 10.83 -18.38 5.17
N ALA A 32 10.11 -17.28 5.41
CA ALA A 32 9.43 -17.08 6.68
C ALA A 32 8.26 -18.05 6.87
N ILE A 33 8.08 -18.55 8.10
CA ILE A 33 6.93 -19.37 8.47
C ILE A 33 5.97 -18.52 9.31
N LYS A 34 4.69 -18.53 8.94
CA LYS A 34 3.62 -17.78 9.58
C LYS A 34 2.45 -18.70 9.89
N GLU A 35 1.89 -18.58 11.09
CA GLU A 35 0.73 -19.35 11.48
C GLU A 35 -0.56 -18.57 11.18
N TYR A 36 -1.46 -19.19 10.42
CA TYR A 36 -2.78 -18.66 10.14
C TYR A 36 -3.82 -19.70 10.57
N GLY A 37 -4.61 -19.38 11.60
CA GLY A 37 -5.69 -20.24 12.08
C GLY A 37 -5.26 -21.68 12.40
N GLY A 38 -4.11 -21.87 13.06
CA GLY A 38 -3.59 -23.20 13.43
C GLY A 38 -2.89 -23.97 12.31
N VAL A 39 -2.62 -23.33 11.17
CA VAL A 39 -1.84 -23.92 10.06
C VAL A 39 -0.63 -23.04 9.77
N ASN A 40 0.54 -23.65 9.75
CA ASN A 40 1.78 -22.98 9.36
C ASN A 40 1.86 -22.88 7.84
N TYR A 41 2.24 -21.71 7.36
CA TYR A 41 2.50 -21.43 5.95
C TYR A 41 3.92 -20.91 5.80
N GLN A 42 4.65 -21.46 4.85
CA GLN A 42 5.93 -20.93 4.43
C GLN A 42 5.73 -19.98 3.26
N VAL A 43 6.33 -18.79 3.37
CA VAL A 43 6.43 -17.82 2.29
C VAL A 43 7.44 -18.31 1.27
N LEU A 44 6.98 -18.56 0.05
CA LEU A 44 7.81 -19.02 -1.05
C LEU A 44 8.46 -17.84 -1.79
N LYS A 45 7.65 -16.82 -2.06
CA LYS A 45 8.04 -15.63 -2.82
C LYS A 45 7.24 -14.43 -2.35
N VAL A 46 7.87 -13.26 -2.30
CA VAL A 46 7.20 -11.96 -2.08
C VAL A 46 7.67 -11.01 -3.17
N GLU A 47 6.73 -10.37 -3.85
CA GLU A 47 6.99 -9.35 -4.86
C GLU A 47 6.28 -8.06 -4.48
N ASP A 48 7.02 -6.95 -4.51
CA ASP A 48 6.52 -5.60 -4.26
C ASP A 48 6.94 -4.72 -5.44
N ASN A 49 6.02 -4.51 -6.38
CA ASN A 49 6.27 -3.72 -7.57
C ASN A 49 5.81 -2.28 -7.37
N THR A 50 6.72 -1.46 -6.88
CA THR A 50 6.49 -0.02 -6.66
C THR A 50 6.12 0.77 -7.92
N SER A 51 6.39 0.24 -9.13
CA SER A 51 6.05 0.92 -10.39
C SER A 51 4.57 0.80 -10.75
N ASN A 52 3.90 -0.28 -10.34
CA ASN A 52 2.49 -0.51 -10.63
C ASN A 52 1.61 -0.59 -9.36
N GLY A 53 2.23 -0.45 -8.18
CA GLY A 53 1.55 -0.45 -6.89
C GLY A 53 0.98 -1.81 -6.48
N MET A 54 1.39 -2.89 -7.15
CA MET A 54 0.93 -4.25 -6.82
C MET A 54 1.91 -4.94 -5.87
N GLN A 55 1.34 -5.64 -4.89
CA GLN A 55 2.06 -6.53 -3.99
C GLN A 55 1.50 -7.94 -4.12
N ALA A 56 2.37 -8.94 -4.17
CA ALA A 56 1.98 -10.33 -4.30
C ALA A 56 2.84 -11.23 -3.42
N MET A 57 2.23 -12.30 -2.89
CA MET A 57 2.93 -13.30 -2.11
C MET A 57 2.44 -14.68 -2.45
N ALA A 58 3.38 -15.60 -2.63
CA ALA A 58 3.09 -17.02 -2.75
C ALA A 58 3.41 -17.72 -1.42
N VAL A 59 2.46 -18.49 -0.90
CA VAL A 59 2.63 -19.29 0.31
C VAL A 59 2.23 -20.74 0.08
N ALA A 60 2.84 -21.66 0.83
CA ALA A 60 2.45 -23.06 0.87
C ALA A 60 2.34 -23.54 2.32
N PRO A 61 1.38 -24.43 2.64
CA PRO A 61 1.24 -24.95 3.99
C PRO A 61 2.42 -25.87 4.33
N VAL A 62 2.82 -25.84 5.60
CA VAL A 62 3.83 -26.74 6.18
C VAL A 62 3.10 -27.87 6.87
N ASN A 63 3.50 -29.11 6.55
CA ASN A 63 2.91 -30.30 7.17
C ASN A 63 3.50 -30.55 8.57
N LYS A 64 2.96 -31.54 9.29
CA LYS A 64 3.42 -31.90 10.64
C LYS A 64 4.86 -32.42 10.72
N ALA A 65 5.49 -32.69 9.58
CA ALA A 65 6.87 -33.15 9.47
C ALA A 65 7.81 -32.02 8.98
N ASP A 66 7.39 -30.76 9.14
CA ASP A 66 8.10 -29.55 8.72
C ASP A 66 8.48 -29.51 7.23
N LYS A 67 7.77 -30.28 6.41
CA LYS A 67 7.92 -30.24 4.94
C LYS A 67 6.87 -29.33 4.34
N VAL A 68 7.32 -28.46 3.45
CA VAL A 68 6.45 -27.60 2.64
C VAL A 68 5.67 -28.47 1.66
N ASP A 69 4.34 -28.36 1.72
CA ASP A 69 3.44 -29.05 0.80
C ASP A 69 3.23 -28.21 -0.47
N MET A 70 4.08 -28.42 -1.47
CA MET A 70 3.99 -27.74 -2.76
C MET A 70 2.82 -28.19 -3.63
N SER A 71 2.05 -29.22 -3.22
CA SER A 71 0.82 -29.58 -3.93
C SER A 71 -0.27 -28.51 -3.79
N LYS A 72 -0.12 -27.61 -2.81
CA LYS A 72 -1.04 -26.51 -2.52
C LYS A 72 -0.27 -25.21 -2.41
N VAL A 73 -0.26 -24.44 -3.48
CA VAL A 73 0.28 -23.08 -3.49
C VAL A 73 -0.88 -22.09 -3.48
N VAL A 74 -0.86 -21.17 -2.52
CA VAL A 74 -1.80 -20.06 -2.43
C VAL A 74 -1.06 -18.81 -2.86
N ILE A 75 -1.58 -18.12 -3.87
CA ILE A 75 -1.05 -16.84 -4.32
C ILE A 75 -2.02 -15.76 -3.85
N THR A 76 -1.54 -14.86 -3.00
CA THR A 76 -2.29 -13.69 -2.58
C THR A 76 -1.79 -12.46 -3.32
N TYR A 77 -2.73 -11.66 -3.78
CA TYR A 77 -2.49 -10.38 -4.41
C TYR A 77 -3.12 -9.31 -3.53
N ALA A 78 -2.33 -8.34 -3.09
CA ALA A 78 -2.90 -7.09 -2.62
C ALA A 78 -3.29 -6.29 -3.87
N GLY A 79 -4.50 -5.75 -3.89
CA GLY A 79 -4.83 -4.70 -4.84
C GLY A 79 -3.98 -3.45 -4.56
N THR A 80 -4.26 -2.38 -5.29
CA THR A 80 -3.72 -1.06 -4.94
C THR A 80 -4.05 -0.76 -3.48
N ASN A 81 -3.00 -0.53 -2.70
CA ASN A 81 -3.09 -0.14 -1.31
C ASN A 81 -3.86 1.19 -1.26
N SER A 82 -5.18 1.12 -1.06
CA SER A 82 -6.05 2.31 -1.12
C SER A 82 -5.82 3.23 0.09
N ASP A 83 -5.16 2.69 1.11
CA ASP A 83 -4.66 3.37 2.31
C ASP A 83 -3.19 3.82 2.19
N ASP A 84 -2.57 3.72 1.00
CA ASP A 84 -1.21 4.21 0.79
C ASP A 84 -1.17 5.71 1.09
N ASN A 85 -0.62 6.04 2.26
CA ASN A 85 -0.50 7.38 2.84
C ASN A 85 0.41 8.30 1.98
N LYS A 86 0.98 7.78 0.89
CA LYS A 86 1.54 8.53 -0.23
C LYS A 86 0.49 9.30 -1.04
N ASP A 87 -0.77 8.95 -0.94
CA ASP A 87 -1.89 9.72 -1.50
C ASP A 87 -2.26 10.93 -0.62
N ILE A 88 -1.98 10.90 0.69
CA ILE A 88 -2.17 12.06 1.59
C ILE A 88 -1.05 13.10 1.40
N GLN A 89 0.20 12.69 1.21
CA GLN A 89 1.26 13.65 0.86
C GLN A 89 0.99 14.31 -0.48
N THR A 90 0.49 13.57 -1.48
CA THR A 90 0.03 14.11 -2.76
C THR A 90 -1.19 15.03 -2.58
N LYS A 91 -2.18 14.68 -1.75
CA LYS A 91 -3.30 15.58 -1.37
C LYS A 91 -2.83 16.85 -0.68
N ILE A 92 -1.84 16.80 0.23
CA ILE A 92 -1.31 17.99 0.93
C ILE A 92 -0.49 18.86 -0.03
N LEU A 93 0.34 18.26 -0.90
CA LEU A 93 1.14 19.00 -1.88
C LEU A 93 0.24 19.67 -2.93
N ILE A 94 -0.73 18.94 -3.48
CA ILE A 94 -1.72 19.47 -4.44
C ILE A 94 -2.56 20.56 -3.77
N LYS A 95 -3.04 20.35 -2.54
CA LYS A 95 -3.83 21.37 -1.80
C LYS A 95 -2.98 22.61 -1.48
N LYS A 96 -1.70 22.48 -1.12
CA LYS A 96 -0.76 23.61 -0.97
C LYS A 96 -0.52 24.35 -2.29
N HIS A 97 -0.37 23.62 -3.40
CA HIS A 97 -0.15 24.21 -4.72
C HIS A 97 -1.39 24.97 -5.22
N LEU A 98 -2.59 24.39 -5.05
CA LEU A 98 -3.87 25.03 -5.37
C LEU A 98 -4.11 26.27 -4.52
N LEU A 99 -3.85 26.23 -3.20
CA LEU A 99 -4.01 27.38 -2.28
C LEU A 99 -3.02 28.52 -2.56
N LYS A 100 -1.78 28.21 -2.97
CA LYS A 100 -0.80 29.22 -3.39
C LYS A 100 -1.25 29.93 -4.67
N ASN A 101 -1.76 29.18 -5.65
CA ASN A 101 -2.22 29.75 -6.91
C ASN A 101 -3.53 30.55 -6.76
N THR A 102 -4.44 30.17 -5.84
CA THR A 102 -5.63 30.99 -5.54
C THR A 102 -5.29 32.28 -4.83
N LYS A 103 -4.38 32.26 -3.83
CA LYS A 103 -3.89 33.51 -3.20
C LYS A 103 -3.16 34.40 -4.20
N PHE A 104 -2.38 33.81 -5.12
CA PHE A 104 -1.68 34.56 -6.15
C PHE A 104 -2.65 35.19 -7.17
N PHE A 105 -3.70 34.46 -7.57
CA PHE A 105 -4.75 35.01 -8.43
C PHE A 105 -5.53 36.15 -7.74
N PHE A 106 -5.86 36.00 -6.46
CA PHE A 106 -6.58 37.03 -5.71
C PHE A 106 -5.70 38.28 -5.46
N ALA A 107 -4.42 38.09 -5.14
CA ALA A 107 -3.46 39.18 -4.97
C ALA A 107 -3.22 39.94 -6.28
N ARG A 108 -3.11 39.23 -7.41
CA ARG A 108 -2.94 39.85 -8.74
C ARG A 108 -4.21 40.57 -9.18
N TYR A 109 -5.40 40.03 -8.90
CA TYR A 109 -6.68 40.71 -9.19
C TYR A 109 -6.86 41.98 -8.34
N CYS A 110 -6.48 41.96 -7.05
CA CYS A 110 -6.46 43.17 -6.22
C CYS A 110 -5.43 44.19 -6.69
N HIS A 111 -4.24 43.77 -7.14
CA HIS A 111 -3.21 44.69 -7.63
C HIS A 111 -3.60 45.34 -8.97
N TYR A 112 -4.24 44.60 -9.88
CA TYR A 112 -4.77 45.16 -11.14
C TYR A 112 -5.95 46.11 -10.93
N ASN A 113 -6.84 45.86 -9.96
CA ASN A 113 -7.94 46.78 -9.64
C ASN A 113 -7.49 48.01 -8.83
N MET A 114 -6.33 47.95 -8.15
CA MET A 114 -5.77 49.09 -7.42
C MET A 114 -4.88 49.99 -8.30
N LEU A 115 -4.24 49.43 -9.34
CA LEU A 115 -3.50 50.18 -10.36
C LEU A 115 -4.36 50.68 -11.53
N GLY A 116 -5.60 50.20 -11.67
CA GLY A 116 -6.56 50.64 -12.69
C GLY A 116 -7.37 51.90 -12.31
N VAL A 117 -7.09 52.52 -11.15
CA VAL A 117 -7.78 53.73 -10.65
C VAL A 117 -6.83 54.94 -10.62
N GLU A 118 -5.79 54.95 -11.46
CA GLU A 118 -4.97 56.15 -11.71
C GLU A 118 -4.59 56.27 -13.19
N SER A 119 -5.58 56.32 -14.09
CA SER A 119 -5.45 57.03 -15.38
C SER A 119 -6.78 57.00 -16.16
N THR A 120 -7.65 57.96 -15.85
CA THR A 120 -8.48 58.83 -16.72
C THR A 120 -9.71 59.29 -15.96
#